data_AF-Q05BJ7-F1
#
_entry.id   AF-Q05BJ7-F1
#
_cell.length_a   1.000
_cell.length_b   1.000
_cell.length_c   1.000
_cell.angle_alpha   90.00
_cell.angle_beta   90.00
_cell.angle_gamma   90.00
#
_symmetry.space_group_name_H-M   'P 1'
#
loop_
_entity.id
_entity.type
_entity.pdbx_description
1 polymer ?
#
loop_
_entity_poly.entity_id
_entity_poly.type
_entity_poly.pdbx_seq_one_letter_code
_entity_poly.pdbx_strand_id
1 'polypeptide(L)'
;MEHGLRSIPAWTLDKFIEDYLLPDTTFGADVKSAVNVVCDFLKERCFQGAAHPVRVSKVVKGGSSGKGTTLKGRSDADLVVFLNNLTSFEDQLNRRGEFIKEIKKQLYEVQHERRFRVKFEVQSSWWPNARSLSFKLSAPHLHQEVEFDVLPAFDVLGHGSINKKPNPLIYTILIWECTSLGKDGEFSTCFTELQRNFLKQRPTKLKSLIRLVKHWYQLVRHRPSHCGLHLYRV
;
A
#
# COMPACT_ATOMS: atom_id res chain seq x y z
N MET A 1 19.60 -22.01 -2.70
CA MET A 1 19.14 -23.12 -3.57
C MET A 1 17.91 -22.67 -4.33
N GLU A 2 18.10 -22.24 -5.58
CA GLU A 2 17.04 -21.84 -6.50
C GLU A 2 16.47 -23.09 -7.20
N HIS A 3 15.56 -23.81 -6.54
CA HIS A 3 14.57 -24.56 -7.31
C HIS A 3 13.53 -23.55 -7.77
N GLY A 4 13.82 -22.87 -8.88
CA GLY A 4 12.90 -21.89 -9.45
C GLY A 4 11.55 -22.54 -9.75
N LEU A 5 10.45 -21.78 -9.64
CA LEU A 5 9.07 -22.23 -9.88
C LEU A 5 8.90 -23.12 -11.13
N ARG A 6 9.76 -22.97 -12.15
CA ARG A 6 9.77 -23.72 -13.41
C ARG A 6 10.10 -25.20 -13.28
N SER A 7 10.87 -25.59 -12.27
CA SER A 7 11.29 -26.98 -12.05
C SER A 7 10.49 -27.68 -10.95
N ILE A 8 9.54 -26.98 -10.33
CA ILE A 8 8.65 -27.53 -9.31
C ILE A 8 7.50 -28.29 -9.98
N PRO A 9 7.33 -29.60 -9.70
CA PRO A 9 6.18 -30.34 -10.21
C PRO A 9 4.85 -29.79 -9.72
N ALA A 10 3.79 -29.94 -10.52
CA ALA A 10 2.48 -29.36 -10.21
C ALA A 10 1.93 -29.82 -8.83
N TRP A 11 2.18 -31.08 -8.45
CA TRP A 11 1.68 -31.66 -7.19
C TRP A 11 2.41 -31.14 -5.93
N THR A 12 3.54 -30.45 -6.05
CA THR A 12 4.29 -29.87 -4.92
C THR A 12 4.14 -28.36 -4.80
N LEU A 13 3.33 -27.72 -5.66
CA LEU A 13 3.15 -26.27 -5.66
C LEU A 13 2.62 -25.73 -4.32
N ASP A 14 1.75 -26.48 -3.64
CA ASP A 14 1.24 -26.05 -2.33
C ASP A 14 2.34 -26.00 -1.27
N LYS A 15 3.20 -27.03 -1.24
CA LYS A 15 4.36 -27.08 -0.36
C LYS A 15 5.35 -25.95 -0.69
N PHE A 16 5.57 -25.69 -1.97
CA PHE A 16 6.40 -24.56 -2.41
C PHE A 16 5.84 -23.21 -1.91
N ILE A 17 4.52 -23.00 -1.97
CA ILE A 17 3.89 -21.78 -1.46
C ILE A 17 4.13 -21.64 0.05
N GLU A 18 3.94 -22.72 0.81
CA GLU A 18 4.10 -22.74 2.26
C GLU A 18 5.55 -22.45 2.68
N ASP A 19 6.50 -23.16 2.09
CA ASP A 19 7.92 -23.07 2.46
C ASP A 19 8.56 -21.73 2.06
N TYR A 20 8.19 -21.21 0.88
CA TYR A 20 8.92 -20.10 0.25
C TYR A 20 8.12 -18.80 0.08
N LEU A 21 6.79 -18.84 -0.03
CA LEU A 21 5.99 -17.66 -0.36
C LEU A 21 5.21 -17.07 0.82
N LEU A 22 4.87 -17.87 1.83
CA LEU A 22 4.13 -17.36 3.00
C LEU A 22 5.03 -16.48 3.90
N PRO A 23 4.52 -15.32 4.36
CA PRO A 23 5.28 -14.43 5.23
C PRO A 23 5.50 -15.07 6.62
N ASP A 24 6.61 -14.68 7.25
CA ASP A 24 6.93 -15.07 8.62
C ASP A 24 5.91 -14.54 9.64
N THR A 25 5.52 -15.38 10.59
CA THR A 25 4.47 -15.05 11.56
C THR A 25 4.94 -14.07 12.64
N THR A 26 6.18 -14.20 13.11
CA THR A 26 6.74 -13.37 14.19
C THR A 26 7.07 -11.97 13.68
N PHE A 27 7.82 -11.87 12.58
CA PHE A 27 8.11 -10.59 11.95
C PHE A 27 6.82 -9.89 11.49
N GLY A 28 5.85 -10.65 10.97
CA GLY A 28 4.53 -10.13 10.60
C GLY A 28 3.77 -9.49 11.77
N ALA A 29 3.90 -10.02 12.99
CA ALA A 29 3.29 -9.47 14.19
C ALA A 29 3.93 -8.14 14.61
N ASP A 30 5.26 -8.06 14.61
CA ASP A 30 5.99 -6.83 14.95
C ASP A 30 5.74 -5.73 13.91
N VAL A 31 5.72 -6.08 12.61
CA VAL A 31 5.33 -5.16 11.53
C VAL A 31 3.90 -4.64 11.73
N LYS A 32 2.95 -5.52 12.06
CA LYS A 32 1.57 -5.12 12.33
C LYS A 32 1.49 -4.15 13.51
N SER A 33 2.23 -4.41 14.59
CA SER A 33 2.28 -3.55 15.76
C SER A 33 2.83 -2.16 15.42
N ALA A 34 3.94 -2.09 14.69
CA ALA A 34 4.55 -0.82 14.28
C ALA A 34 3.60 -0.02 13.37
N VAL A 35 2.97 -0.68 12.39
CA VAL A 35 2.02 -0.03 11.47
C VAL A 35 0.80 0.51 12.21
N ASN A 36 0.29 -0.19 13.23
CA ASN A 36 -0.84 0.32 14.02
C ASN A 36 -0.48 1.66 14.71
N VAL A 37 0.70 1.73 15.35
CA VAL A 37 1.19 2.97 15.98
C VAL A 37 1.34 4.08 14.95
N VAL A 38 1.88 3.79 13.76
CA VAL A 38 1.97 4.77 12.66
C VAL A 38 0.58 5.25 12.23
N CYS A 39 -0.39 4.34 12.06
CA CYS A 39 -1.76 4.70 11.69
C CYS A 39 -2.39 5.64 12.70
N ASP A 40 -2.27 5.33 14.00
CA ASP A 40 -2.87 6.12 15.07
C ASP A 40 -2.21 7.50 15.16
N PHE A 41 -0.88 7.55 15.06
CA PHE A 41 -0.14 8.81 15.05
C PHE A 41 -0.51 9.71 13.87
N LEU A 42 -0.61 9.16 12.66
CA LEU A 42 -1.04 9.92 11.48
C LEU A 42 -2.48 10.43 11.62
N LYS A 43 -3.39 9.64 12.20
CA LYS A 43 -4.77 10.09 12.43
C LYS A 43 -4.85 11.22 13.46
N GLU A 44 -4.09 11.12 14.54
CA GLU A 44 -4.16 12.05 15.66
C GLU A 44 -3.43 13.37 15.37
N ARG A 45 -2.27 13.31 14.71
CA ARG A 45 -1.36 14.46 14.62
C ARG A 45 -1.24 15.10 13.24
N CYS A 46 -1.47 14.39 12.14
CA CYS A 46 -1.38 15.02 10.82
C CYS A 46 -2.40 16.15 10.70
N PHE A 47 -1.91 17.32 10.25
CA PHE A 47 -2.72 18.52 10.05
C PHE A 47 -3.38 19.06 11.35
N GLN A 48 -2.94 18.59 12.52
CA GLN A 48 -3.37 19.18 13.79
C GLN A 48 -2.82 20.61 13.89
N GLY A 49 -3.71 21.58 14.09
CA GLY A 49 -3.34 23.00 14.12
C GLY A 49 -3.10 23.63 12.74
N ALA A 50 -3.36 22.90 11.63
CA ALA A 50 -3.33 23.50 10.31
C ALA A 50 -4.45 24.53 10.14
N ALA A 51 -4.15 25.64 9.44
CA ALA A 51 -5.13 26.70 9.16
C ALA A 51 -6.28 26.22 8.28
N HIS A 52 -6.05 25.21 7.44
CA HIS A 52 -7.06 24.59 6.58
C HIS A 52 -7.83 23.47 7.32
N PRO A 53 -9.05 23.09 6.85
CA PRO A 53 -9.88 22.11 7.54
C PRO A 53 -9.50 20.64 7.26
N VAL A 54 -8.59 20.34 6.34
CA VAL A 54 -8.20 18.95 6.01
C VAL A 54 -7.71 18.20 7.25
N ARG A 55 -8.24 16.99 7.47
CA ARG A 55 -7.80 16.06 8.52
C ARG A 55 -7.65 14.66 7.94
N VAL A 56 -6.93 13.80 8.65
CA VAL A 56 -6.87 12.37 8.33
C VAL A 56 -8.13 11.71 8.87
N SER A 57 -9.01 11.22 7.99
CA SER A 57 -10.23 10.53 8.39
C SER A 57 -9.98 9.07 8.75
N LYS A 58 -9.09 8.40 8.00
CA LYS A 58 -8.70 7.01 8.22
C LYS A 58 -7.36 6.71 7.57
N VAL A 59 -6.73 5.63 8.02
CA VAL A 59 -5.52 5.09 7.41
C VAL A 59 -5.78 3.63 7.10
N VAL A 60 -5.59 3.24 5.85
CA VAL A 60 -5.93 1.90 5.36
C VAL A 60 -4.69 1.22 4.81
N LYS A 61 -4.43 0.02 5.32
CA LYS A 61 -3.45 -0.89 4.73
C LYS A 61 -3.98 -1.43 3.41
N GLY A 62 -3.40 -0.95 2.31
CA GLY A 62 -3.66 -1.34 0.94
C GLY A 62 -2.68 -2.41 0.44
N GLY A 63 -2.52 -2.51 -0.87
CA GLY A 63 -1.55 -3.40 -1.50
C GLY A 63 -1.67 -4.87 -1.11
N SER A 64 -0.57 -5.61 -1.32
CA SER A 64 -0.50 -7.05 -1.03
C SER A 64 -0.85 -7.38 0.42
N SER A 65 -0.39 -6.51 1.32
CA SER A 65 -0.47 -6.66 2.77
C SER A 65 -1.87 -6.39 3.31
N GLY A 66 -2.63 -5.49 2.69
CA GLY A 66 -4.05 -5.26 2.97
C GLY A 66 -4.97 -6.34 2.40
N LYS A 67 -4.62 -6.83 1.18
CA LYS A 67 -5.36 -7.85 0.42
C LYS A 67 -5.13 -9.27 0.96
N GLY A 68 -4.06 -9.50 1.73
CA GLY A 68 -3.71 -10.81 2.28
C GLY A 68 -2.99 -11.72 1.27
N THR A 69 -2.19 -11.12 0.37
CA THR A 69 -1.46 -11.79 -0.72
C THR A 69 0.04 -11.40 -0.73
N THR A 70 0.57 -11.06 0.45
CA THR A 70 1.99 -10.76 0.70
C THR A 70 2.88 -11.97 0.41
N LEU A 71 4.09 -11.69 -0.13
CA LEU A 71 5.14 -12.68 -0.38
C LEU A 71 6.26 -12.54 0.64
N LYS A 72 6.82 -13.65 1.11
CA LYS A 72 7.96 -13.68 2.04
C LYS A 72 9.16 -12.89 1.50
N GLY A 73 9.79 -12.08 2.36
CA GLY A 73 11.07 -11.41 2.10
C GLY A 73 11.10 -10.32 1.01
N ARG A 74 10.00 -10.10 0.27
CA ARG A 74 9.92 -9.11 -0.83
C ARG A 74 8.54 -8.47 -0.88
N SER A 75 8.24 -7.70 0.17
CA SER A 75 6.91 -7.16 0.39
C SER A 75 6.86 -5.65 0.20
N ASP A 76 6.13 -5.23 -0.82
CA ASP A 76 5.59 -3.88 -0.93
C ASP A 76 4.20 -3.87 -0.26
N ALA A 77 4.02 -2.95 0.67
CA ALA A 77 2.75 -2.69 1.33
C ALA A 77 2.33 -1.23 1.09
N ASP A 78 1.05 -1.00 0.86
CA ASP A 78 0.56 0.37 0.73
C ASP A 78 -0.09 0.81 2.05
N LEU A 79 0.18 2.03 2.47
CA LEU A 79 -0.50 2.71 3.56
C LEU A 79 -1.20 3.95 3.02
N VAL A 80 -2.51 3.83 2.79
CA VAL A 80 -3.29 4.92 2.21
C VAL A 80 -3.85 5.80 3.32
N VAL A 81 -3.45 7.06 3.34
CA VAL A 81 -3.86 8.08 4.30
C VAL A 81 -5.01 8.86 3.67
N PHE A 82 -6.23 8.57 4.13
CA PHE A 82 -7.44 9.20 3.63
C PHE A 82 -7.66 10.56 4.29
N LEU A 83 -7.89 11.56 3.46
CA LEU A 83 -8.05 12.96 3.84
C LEU A 83 -9.51 13.36 3.61
N ASN A 84 -10.14 13.93 4.63
CA ASN A 84 -11.47 14.54 4.50
C ASN A 84 -11.36 16.05 4.23
N ASN A 85 -12.50 16.69 3.99
CA ASN A 85 -12.61 18.12 3.73
C ASN A 85 -11.80 18.58 2.49
N LEU A 86 -11.65 17.68 1.51
CA LEU A 86 -11.32 18.03 0.13
C LEU A 86 -12.63 18.14 -0.66
N THR A 87 -12.63 18.97 -1.70
CA THR A 87 -13.81 19.29 -2.48
C THR A 87 -13.89 18.54 -3.81
N SER A 88 -12.75 18.07 -4.33
CA SER A 88 -12.65 17.37 -5.62
C SER A 88 -11.54 16.31 -5.60
N PHE A 89 -11.48 15.47 -6.64
CA PHE A 89 -10.32 14.61 -6.85
C PHE A 89 -9.10 15.47 -7.24
N GLU A 90 -9.29 16.54 -8.01
CA GLU A 90 -8.26 17.49 -8.39
C GLU A 90 -7.54 18.12 -7.18
N ASP A 91 -8.25 18.40 -6.08
CA ASP A 91 -7.63 18.91 -4.84
C ASP A 91 -6.52 17.98 -4.34
N GLN A 92 -6.70 16.66 -4.47
CA GLN A 92 -5.69 15.67 -4.11
C GLN A 92 -4.42 15.83 -4.97
N LEU A 93 -4.55 16.20 -6.24
CA LEU A 93 -3.41 16.43 -7.13
C LEU A 93 -2.71 17.73 -6.78
N ASN A 94 -3.47 18.82 -6.74
CA ASN A 94 -2.95 20.17 -6.58
C ASN A 94 -2.25 20.35 -5.23
N ARG A 95 -2.73 19.68 -4.18
CA ARG A 95 -2.19 19.76 -2.81
C ARG A 95 -1.35 18.56 -2.40
N ARG A 96 -1.01 17.67 -3.34
CA ARG A 96 -0.23 16.44 -3.05
C ARG A 96 1.07 16.72 -2.31
N GLY A 97 1.84 17.71 -2.78
CA GLY A 97 3.12 18.06 -2.17
C GLY A 97 3.00 18.53 -0.71
N GLU A 98 1.93 19.28 -0.40
CA GLU A 98 1.59 19.70 0.96
C GLU A 98 1.31 18.49 1.85
N PHE A 99 0.48 17.55 1.37
CA PHE A 99 0.11 16.37 2.13
C PHE A 99 1.30 15.43 2.38
N ILE A 100 2.11 15.20 1.35
CA ILE A 100 3.34 14.39 1.47
C ILE A 100 4.30 15.03 2.46
N LYS A 101 4.48 16.36 2.43
CA LYS A 101 5.35 17.08 3.36
C LYS A 101 4.90 16.92 4.81
N GLU A 102 3.60 17.08 5.08
CA GLU A 102 3.05 16.92 6.43
C GLU A 102 3.15 15.47 6.91
N ILE A 103 2.76 14.49 6.09
CA ILE A 103 2.88 13.07 6.43
C ILE A 103 4.34 12.72 6.71
N LYS A 104 5.28 13.20 5.90
CA LYS A 104 6.72 12.96 6.09
C LYS A 104 7.21 13.50 7.42
N LYS A 105 6.82 14.72 7.79
CA LYS A 105 7.12 15.32 9.09
C LYS A 105 6.64 14.39 10.21
N GLN A 106 5.37 13.96 10.17
CA GLN A 106 4.82 13.10 11.21
C GLN A 106 5.50 11.72 11.28
N LEU A 107 5.90 11.13 10.15
CA LEU A 107 6.67 9.87 10.17
C LEU A 107 8.06 10.03 10.80
N TYR A 108 8.73 11.18 10.62
CA TYR A 108 9.97 11.46 11.35
C TYR A 108 9.74 11.59 12.85
N GLU A 109 8.67 12.27 13.27
CA GLU A 109 8.30 12.35 14.69
C GLU A 109 8.06 10.95 15.27
N VAL A 110 7.34 10.07 14.56
CA VAL A 110 7.17 8.66 14.97
C VAL A 110 8.53 7.96 15.11
N GLN A 111 9.42 8.13 14.14
CA GLN A 111 10.75 7.51 14.17
C GLN A 111 11.59 8.00 15.37
N HIS A 112 11.44 9.25 15.78
CA HIS A 112 12.16 9.84 16.91
C HIS A 112 11.51 9.51 18.26
N GLU A 113 10.17 9.59 18.38
CA GLU A 113 9.43 9.45 19.63
C GLU A 113 9.12 8.00 20.01
N ARG A 114 9.11 7.06 19.05
CA ARG A 114 8.67 5.68 19.28
C ARG A 114 9.80 4.69 19.08
N ARG A 115 9.81 3.66 19.93
CA ARG A 115 10.68 2.50 19.80
C ARG A 115 9.85 1.32 19.32
N PHE A 116 10.34 0.65 18.29
CA PHE A 116 9.73 -0.54 17.71
C PHE A 116 10.67 -1.73 17.87
N ARG A 117 10.10 -2.94 17.83
CA ARG A 117 10.88 -4.20 17.77
C ARG A 117 11.58 -4.41 16.42
N VAL A 118 11.09 -3.71 15.40
CA VAL A 118 11.69 -3.63 14.06
C VAL A 118 12.36 -2.28 13.88
N LYS A 119 13.40 -2.21 13.06
CA LYS A 119 14.00 -0.95 12.64
C LYS A 119 13.00 -0.20 11.76
N PHE A 120 12.66 1.03 12.15
CA PHE A 120 11.82 1.93 11.38
C PHE A 120 12.69 2.99 10.69
N GLU A 121 12.58 3.12 9.38
CA GLU A 121 13.44 4.00 8.57
C GLU A 121 12.62 4.71 7.48
N VAL A 122 12.35 6.01 7.67
CA VAL A 122 11.73 6.87 6.66
C VAL A 122 12.71 7.09 5.52
N GLN A 123 12.28 6.80 4.28
CA GLN A 123 13.12 6.98 3.11
C GLN A 123 13.15 8.45 2.69
N SER A 124 14.35 8.95 2.40
CA SER A 124 14.59 10.34 2.02
C SER A 124 14.38 10.55 0.51
N SER A 125 13.24 10.17 -0.06
CA SER A 125 12.92 10.62 -1.41
C SER A 125 12.57 12.12 -1.35
N TRP A 126 13.27 12.93 -2.14
CA TRP A 126 13.06 14.38 -2.25
C TRP A 126 12.62 14.70 -3.67
N TRP A 127 11.34 14.48 -3.95
CA TRP A 127 10.68 14.91 -5.17
C TRP A 127 9.44 15.71 -4.78
N PRO A 128 9.33 17.00 -5.16
CA PRO A 128 8.22 17.86 -4.74
C PRO A 128 6.83 17.30 -5.08
N ASN A 129 6.73 16.52 -6.17
CA ASN A 129 5.48 15.93 -6.68
C ASN A 129 5.47 14.40 -6.59
N ALA A 130 6.19 13.81 -5.64
CA ALA A 130 6.15 12.36 -5.43
C ALA A 130 4.71 11.87 -5.23
N ARG A 131 4.33 10.78 -5.91
CA ARG A 131 3.02 10.12 -5.69
C ARG A 131 2.92 9.50 -4.30
N SER A 132 4.04 9.02 -3.77
CA SER A 132 4.14 8.37 -2.47
C SER A 132 5.37 8.84 -1.70
N LEU A 133 5.31 8.67 -0.38
CA LEU A 133 6.46 8.64 0.51
C LEU A 133 6.70 7.18 0.90
N SER A 134 7.94 6.76 1.12
CA SER A 134 8.20 5.37 1.52
C SER A 134 8.88 5.31 2.89
N PHE A 135 8.55 4.30 3.69
CA PHE A 135 9.32 3.94 4.89
C PHE A 135 9.54 2.44 4.93
N LYS A 136 10.58 2.01 5.63
CA LYS A 136 10.98 0.61 5.72
C LYS A 136 10.90 0.13 7.16
N LEU A 137 10.37 -1.08 7.32
CA LEU A 137 10.42 -1.86 8.55
C LEU A 137 11.30 -3.07 8.34
N SER A 138 12.37 -3.21 9.11
CA SER A 138 13.29 -4.35 8.97
C SER A 138 13.68 -5.02 10.29
N ALA A 139 13.94 -6.31 10.22
CA ALA A 139 14.53 -7.11 11.28
C ALA A 139 15.83 -7.71 10.75
N PRO A 140 16.98 -7.01 10.92
CA PRO A 140 18.26 -7.45 10.35
C PRO A 140 18.66 -8.86 10.78
N HIS A 141 18.37 -9.23 12.03
CA HIS A 141 18.64 -10.56 12.60
C HIS A 141 17.81 -11.69 11.95
N LEU A 142 16.71 -11.37 11.27
CA LEU A 142 15.89 -12.32 10.51
C LEU A 142 16.11 -12.23 9.00
N HIS A 143 16.94 -11.29 8.53
CA HIS A 143 17.07 -10.94 7.10
C HIS A 143 15.72 -10.65 6.44
N GLN A 144 14.82 -9.96 7.15
CA GLN A 144 13.48 -9.62 6.66
C GLN A 144 13.24 -8.12 6.69
N GLU A 145 12.57 -7.62 5.65
CA GLU A 145 12.13 -6.25 5.53
C GLU A 145 10.82 -6.12 4.77
N VAL A 146 10.10 -5.02 5.02
CA VAL A 146 8.92 -4.59 4.30
C VAL A 146 9.05 -3.11 4.02
N GLU A 147 8.87 -2.73 2.76
CA GLU A 147 8.75 -1.34 2.36
C GLU A 147 7.27 -0.95 2.27
N PHE A 148 6.95 0.21 2.84
CA PHE A 148 5.62 0.78 2.85
C PHE A 148 5.58 2.04 1.99
N ASP A 149 4.76 2.03 0.94
CA ASP A 149 4.39 3.23 0.20
C ASP A 149 3.20 3.92 0.89
N VAL A 150 3.40 5.15 1.31
CA VAL A 150 2.41 6.00 1.97
C VAL A 150 1.80 6.94 0.95
N LEU A 151 0.49 6.82 0.75
CA LEU A 151 -0.25 7.45 -0.34
C LEU A 151 -1.37 8.34 0.24
N PRO A 152 -1.32 9.67 0.08
CA PRO A 152 -2.46 10.51 0.40
C PRO A 152 -3.60 10.27 -0.60
N ALA A 153 -4.83 10.17 -0.10
CA ALA A 153 -6.01 9.97 -0.92
C ALA A 153 -7.21 10.79 -0.41
N PHE A 154 -8.07 11.24 -1.31
CA PHE A 154 -9.35 11.85 -0.96
C PHE A 154 -10.32 10.80 -0.43
N ASP A 155 -10.91 11.03 0.74
CA ASP A 155 -11.96 10.18 1.31
C ASP A 155 -13.34 10.43 0.70
N VAL A 156 -13.44 10.21 -0.62
CA VAL A 156 -14.70 10.37 -1.36
C VAL A 156 -15.78 9.36 -0.95
N LEU A 157 -15.37 8.21 -0.43
CA LEU A 157 -16.26 7.13 -0.02
C LEU A 157 -16.84 7.32 1.38
N GLY A 158 -16.22 8.18 2.21
CA GLY A 158 -16.64 8.48 3.57
C GLY A 158 -16.69 7.26 4.51
N HIS A 159 -17.45 7.41 5.61
CA HIS A 159 -17.69 6.33 6.57
C HIS A 159 -18.87 5.44 6.11
N GLY A 160 -18.73 4.12 6.22
CA GLY A 160 -19.86 3.17 6.10
C GLY A 160 -20.10 2.55 4.71
N SER A 161 -19.24 2.82 3.71
CA SER A 161 -19.37 2.29 2.34
C SER A 161 -18.58 1.00 2.08
N ILE A 162 -17.82 0.50 3.07
CA ILE A 162 -16.84 -0.60 2.93
C ILE A 162 -17.44 -1.89 2.31
N ASN A 163 -18.72 -2.18 2.56
CA ASN A 163 -19.40 -3.38 2.06
C ASN A 163 -20.63 -3.08 1.19
N LYS A 164 -20.79 -1.83 0.73
CA LYS A 164 -21.93 -1.41 -0.09
C LYS A 164 -21.43 -0.89 -1.42
N LYS A 165 -22.27 -0.99 -2.46
CA LYS A 165 -22.00 -0.33 -3.73
C LYS A 165 -21.93 1.19 -3.47
N PRO A 166 -20.86 1.89 -3.86
CA PRO A 166 -20.78 3.34 -3.72
C PRO A 166 -21.90 4.04 -4.49
N ASN A 167 -22.24 5.25 -4.08
CA ASN A 167 -23.15 6.10 -4.84
C ASN A 167 -22.60 6.28 -6.27
N PRO A 168 -23.35 5.93 -7.33
CA PRO A 168 -22.90 6.08 -8.71
C PRO A 168 -22.41 7.48 -9.07
N LEU A 169 -22.95 8.53 -8.43
CA LEU A 169 -22.50 9.91 -8.65
C LEU A 169 -21.01 10.11 -8.38
N ILE A 170 -20.44 9.36 -7.42
CA ILE A 170 -18.99 9.39 -7.13
C ILE A 170 -18.19 8.97 -8.38
N TYR A 171 -18.65 7.93 -9.08
CA TYR A 171 -17.99 7.47 -10.30
C TYR A 171 -18.24 8.41 -11.48
N THR A 172 -19.42 9.03 -11.57
CA THR A 172 -19.68 10.07 -12.59
C THR A 172 -18.73 11.25 -12.44
N ILE A 173 -18.54 11.76 -11.22
CA ILE A 173 -17.59 12.84 -10.92
C ILE A 173 -16.16 12.39 -11.24
N LEU A 174 -15.77 11.19 -10.82
CA LEU A 174 -14.46 10.63 -11.11
C LEU A 174 -14.18 10.58 -12.61
N ILE A 175 -15.12 10.04 -13.41
CA ILE A 175 -14.96 9.93 -14.87
C ILE A 175 -14.81 11.31 -15.49
N TRP A 176 -15.63 12.27 -15.08
CA TRP A 176 -15.57 13.63 -15.58
C TRP A 176 -14.22 14.30 -15.26
N GLU A 177 -13.75 14.25 -14.01
CA GLU A 177 -12.46 14.83 -13.62
C GLU A 177 -11.28 14.12 -14.29
N CYS A 178 -11.27 12.79 -14.34
CA CYS A 178 -10.22 12.03 -15.04
C CYS A 178 -10.12 12.40 -16.52
N THR A 179 -11.27 12.53 -17.19
CA THR A 179 -11.33 12.90 -18.61
C THR A 179 -10.83 14.32 -18.82
N SER A 180 -11.30 15.28 -18.00
CA SER A 180 -10.91 16.68 -18.10
C SER A 180 -9.43 16.90 -17.84
N LEU A 181 -8.83 16.14 -16.91
CA LEU A 181 -7.42 16.27 -16.53
C LEU A 181 -6.49 15.36 -17.34
N GLY A 182 -7.03 14.41 -18.11
CA GLY A 182 -6.25 13.35 -18.78
C GLY A 182 -5.51 12.45 -17.78
N LYS A 183 -6.18 12.04 -16.70
CA LYS A 183 -5.59 11.33 -15.53
C LYS A 183 -6.29 10.01 -15.21
N ASP A 184 -6.51 9.18 -16.21
CA ASP A 184 -7.13 7.87 -16.01
C ASP A 184 -6.36 7.01 -14.99
N GLY A 185 -7.09 6.46 -14.02
CA GLY A 185 -6.52 5.61 -12.96
C GLY A 185 -5.79 6.34 -11.83
N GLU A 186 -5.59 7.65 -11.93
CA GLU A 186 -4.80 8.43 -10.97
C GLU A 186 -5.37 8.41 -9.56
N PHE A 187 -6.69 8.36 -9.44
CA PHE A 187 -7.41 8.40 -8.16
C PHE A 187 -7.82 7.01 -7.65
N SER A 188 -7.24 5.95 -8.20
CA SER A 188 -7.49 4.56 -7.78
C SER A 188 -7.26 4.36 -6.27
N THR A 189 -6.36 5.13 -5.66
CA THR A 189 -6.08 5.13 -4.22
C THR A 189 -7.29 5.53 -3.37
N CYS A 190 -8.20 6.36 -3.88
CA CYS A 190 -9.46 6.74 -3.20
C CYS A 190 -10.39 5.53 -2.99
N PHE A 191 -10.20 4.47 -3.79
CA PHE A 191 -11.02 3.26 -3.77
C PHE A 191 -10.26 2.05 -3.19
N THR A 192 -9.15 2.28 -2.49
CA THR A 192 -8.31 1.21 -1.91
C THR A 192 -9.11 0.24 -1.03
N GLU A 193 -10.11 0.72 -0.29
CA GLU A 193 -10.96 -0.15 0.53
C GLU A 193 -11.74 -1.16 -0.31
N LEU A 194 -12.30 -0.72 -1.45
CA LEU A 194 -13.01 -1.59 -2.38
C LEU A 194 -12.06 -2.61 -3.02
N GLN A 195 -10.90 -2.13 -3.51
CA GLN A 195 -9.87 -3.00 -4.08
C GLN A 195 -9.37 -4.05 -3.07
N ARG A 196 -9.20 -3.65 -1.82
CA ARG A 196 -8.81 -4.52 -0.72
C ARG A 196 -9.88 -5.56 -0.47
N ASN A 197 -11.15 -5.15 -0.32
CA ASN A 197 -12.25 -6.05 0.02
C ASN A 197 -12.52 -7.08 -1.07
N PHE A 198 -12.35 -6.69 -2.33
CA PHE A 198 -12.47 -7.59 -3.48
C PHE A 198 -11.61 -8.86 -3.37
N LEU A 199 -10.42 -8.75 -2.76
CA LEU A 199 -9.50 -9.88 -2.53
C LEU A 199 -9.51 -10.40 -1.09
N LYS A 200 -9.77 -9.53 -0.10
CA LYS A 200 -9.69 -9.88 1.32
C LYS A 200 -10.69 -10.97 1.71
N GLN A 201 -11.88 -10.99 1.10
CA GLN A 201 -12.92 -11.99 1.40
C GLN A 201 -12.77 -13.30 0.60
N ARG A 202 -11.73 -13.42 -0.24
CA ARG A 202 -11.52 -14.61 -1.07
C ARG A 202 -10.95 -15.79 -0.26
N PRO A 203 -11.26 -17.05 -0.67
CA PRO A 203 -10.75 -18.25 -0.01
C PRO A 203 -9.22 -18.27 0.10
N THR A 204 -8.69 -18.88 1.17
CA THR A 204 -7.24 -18.98 1.40
C THR A 204 -6.51 -19.63 0.24
N LYS A 205 -7.08 -20.68 -0.36
CA LYS A 205 -6.52 -21.37 -1.52
C LYS A 205 -6.36 -20.44 -2.73
N LEU A 206 -7.34 -19.58 -3.01
CA LEU A 206 -7.25 -18.58 -4.07
C LEU A 206 -6.18 -17.54 -3.77
N LYS A 207 -6.04 -17.10 -2.50
CA LYS A 207 -4.94 -16.19 -2.11
C LYS A 207 -3.57 -16.84 -2.28
N SER A 208 -3.44 -18.14 -2.02
CA SER A 208 -2.22 -18.91 -2.28
C SER A 208 -1.90 -18.97 -3.77
N LEU A 209 -2.90 -19.21 -4.63
CA LEU A 209 -2.73 -19.12 -6.08
C LEU A 209 -2.29 -17.72 -6.54
N ILE A 210 -2.88 -16.65 -5.99
CA ILE A 210 -2.48 -15.28 -6.30
C ILE A 210 -1.01 -15.04 -5.90
N ARG A 211 -0.56 -15.55 -4.75
CA ARG A 211 0.86 -15.48 -4.36
C ARG A 211 1.76 -16.18 -5.38
N LEU A 212 1.36 -17.36 -5.85
CA LEU A 212 2.10 -18.11 -6.87
C LEU A 212 2.22 -17.30 -8.18
N VAL A 213 1.13 -16.73 -8.66
CA VAL A 213 1.11 -15.89 -9.88
C VAL A 213 1.96 -14.64 -9.71
N LYS A 214 1.89 -13.97 -8.55
CA LYS A 214 2.75 -12.81 -8.25
C LYS A 214 4.22 -13.18 -8.25
N HIS A 215 4.59 -14.30 -7.63
CA HIS A 215 5.95 -14.79 -7.62
C HIS A 215 6.45 -15.09 -9.03
N TRP A 216 5.63 -15.77 -9.85
CA TRP A 216 5.91 -15.99 -11.27
C TRP A 216 6.15 -14.66 -12.03
N TYR A 217 5.27 -13.68 -11.85
CA TYR A 217 5.38 -12.38 -12.50
C TYR A 217 6.68 -11.65 -12.11
N GLN A 218 7.10 -11.71 -10.84
CA GLN A 218 8.39 -11.18 -10.40
C GLN A 218 9.57 -11.90 -11.06
N LEU A 219 9.54 -13.23 -11.14
CA LEU A 219 10.58 -14.00 -11.84
C LEU A 219 10.71 -13.61 -13.31
N VAL A 220 9.60 -13.28 -13.98
CA VAL A 220 9.62 -12.80 -15.37
C VAL A 220 10.21 -11.39 -15.44
N ARG A 221 9.82 -10.48 -14.54
CA ARG A 221 10.31 -9.08 -14.53
C ARG A 221 11.78 -8.92 -14.21
N HIS A 222 12.35 -9.79 -13.37
CA HIS A 222 13.76 -9.72 -12.97
C HIS A 222 14.70 -10.48 -13.92
N ARG A 223 14.21 -10.94 -15.08
CA ARG A 223 15.10 -11.47 -16.14
C ARG A 223 15.84 -10.32 -16.83
N PRO A 224 17.16 -10.47 -17.09
CA PRO A 224 17.84 -9.60 -18.05
C PRO A 224 17.09 -9.66 -19.38
N SER A 225 16.66 -8.51 -19.86
CA SER A 225 15.87 -8.36 -21.09
C SER A 225 16.65 -8.89 -22.30
N HIS A 226 16.20 -10.00 -22.88
CA HIS A 226 16.32 -10.19 -24.33
C HIS A 226 15.00 -9.91 -25.07
N CYS A 227 13.90 -9.61 -24.37
CA CYS A 227 12.70 -9.08 -24.99
C CYS A 227 12.07 -8.02 -24.08
N GLY A 228 11.97 -6.80 -24.60
CA GLY A 228 11.30 -5.69 -23.94
C GLY A 228 9.80 -5.91 -23.86
N LEU A 229 9.29 -6.09 -22.65
CA LEU A 229 7.89 -5.85 -22.32
C LEU A 229 7.84 -5.00 -21.05
N HIS A 230 7.71 -3.69 -21.25
CA HIS A 230 7.29 -2.78 -20.19
C HIS A 230 5.80 -3.01 -19.93
N LEU A 231 5.51 -3.77 -18.88
CA LEU A 231 4.17 -3.94 -18.34
C LEU A 231 4.05 -3.10 -17.06
N TYR A 232 3.17 -2.11 -17.12
CA TYR A 232 2.84 -1.17 -16.06
C TYR A 232 2.37 -1.88 -14.78
N ARG A 233 2.75 -1.34 -13.61
CA ARG A 233 2.12 -1.68 -12.32
C ARG A 233 0.66 -1.21 -12.39
N VAL A 234 -0.29 -2.15 -12.22
CA VAL A 234 -1.71 -1.87 -11.94
C VAL A 234 -1.90 -1.72 -10.43
#